data_AF-A0A358Y4M7-F1
#
_entry.id   AF-A0A358Y4M7-F1
#
_cell.length_a   1.000
_cell.length_b   1.000
_cell.length_c   1.000
_cell.angle_alpha   90.00
_cell.angle_beta   90.00
_cell.angle_gamma   90.00
#
_symmetry.space_group_name_H-M   'P 1'
#
loop_
_entity.id
_entity.type
_entity.pdbx_description
1 polymer ?
#
loop_
_entity_poly.entity_id
_entity_poly.type
_entity_poly.pdbx_seq_one_letter_code
_entity_poly.pdbx_strand_id
1 'polypeptide(L)'
;MNLLLTIQNAPNDNKIYSSSFQALKFEKKLIQIREESKTGLKKILIISYFAPPANFVASERISSWMKDLPKFGIYPVLLTRHWTDEQTSMDTTDVVMRYQQITGPTSQTHKIAIKKTILEKLGLTKFKYLRKTNSILVYLKLYLIPTLSFNKKFLKTAIKIIKDQNIDKVVISGTPFYSFWIGYKLKQWNSNIQWYPDYRDTWNSIPNKEKFVLIKDFFLRKIEIKKEKKWTTNANMFFTVSEDWKQSISSLIGKKGLVIMNGFDKPLDEIIPVKIPRKEKSLVITYAGTLYPSQDIFRLLDAVSELITSERMNIKVNLIGTDSIFNMKTKLLARYEKLNHAFNFSTRISKSELEIIYQSSDLLWLTSFTNIPGWYPVKLFDYASTGVPILLFPTDNGVMQEFISRTRTGFSFSDSEKLKKWIKNIYCNPQSTILDINYDELGKFQRITSIEKLAKFLNRES
;
A
#
# COMPACT_ATOMS: atom_id res chain seq x y z
N MET A 1 16.51 35.13 -18.91
CA MET A 1 17.20 36.33 -18.41
C MET A 1 16.24 37.43 -17.89
N ASN A 2 14.93 37.16 -17.73
CA ASN A 2 13.94 38.13 -17.21
C ASN A 2 13.28 37.72 -15.87
N LEU A 3 13.89 36.80 -15.10
CA LEU A 3 13.36 36.39 -13.78
C LEU A 3 14.21 36.88 -12.59
N LEU A 4 15.28 37.64 -12.86
CA LEU A 4 16.31 37.98 -11.85
C LEU A 4 16.09 39.31 -11.12
N LEU A 5 15.11 40.12 -11.52
CA LEU A 5 14.96 41.50 -10.99
C LEU A 5 13.82 41.69 -9.98
N THR A 6 13.05 40.66 -9.64
CA THR A 6 11.91 40.81 -8.72
C THR A 6 12.16 40.29 -7.31
N ILE A 7 13.39 39.87 -6.98
CA ILE A 7 13.71 39.20 -5.69
C ILE A 7 14.24 40.16 -4.62
N GLN A 8 14.51 41.43 -4.93
CA GLN A 8 15.19 42.32 -3.97
C GLN A 8 14.33 42.96 -2.87
N ASN A 9 13.00 42.80 -2.86
CA ASN A 9 12.13 43.48 -1.88
C ASN A 9 11.01 42.60 -1.29
N ALA A 10 11.34 41.45 -0.69
CA ALA A 10 10.38 40.66 0.10
C ALA A 10 10.96 40.32 1.49
N PRO A 11 10.15 40.34 2.56
CA PRO A 11 10.61 40.16 3.94
C PRO A 11 11.14 38.73 4.19
N ASN A 12 12.11 38.64 5.11
CA ASN A 12 12.86 37.44 5.50
C ASN A 12 11.99 36.30 6.06
N ASP A 13 11.35 35.51 5.19
CA ASP A 13 10.78 34.21 5.55
C ASP A 13 11.71 33.06 5.13
N ASN A 14 12.78 32.88 5.89
CA ASN A 14 13.85 31.88 5.66
C ASN A 14 13.40 30.41 5.53
N LYS A 15 12.14 30.07 5.83
CA LYS A 15 11.62 28.70 5.69
C LYS A 15 11.11 28.36 4.28
N ILE A 16 10.47 29.31 3.59
CA ILE A 16 9.90 29.10 2.24
C ILE A 16 11.00 29.03 1.18
N TYR A 17 12.09 29.75 1.38
CA TYR A 17 13.25 29.72 0.48
C TYR A 17 14.03 28.39 0.53
N SER A 18 13.95 27.65 1.64
CA SER A 18 14.66 26.37 1.78
C SER A 18 14.04 25.23 0.95
N SER A 19 12.70 25.17 0.87
CA SER A 19 11.97 24.17 0.09
C SER A 19 12.07 24.43 -1.41
N SER A 20 12.01 25.69 -1.82
CA SER A 20 12.22 26.11 -3.21
C SER A 20 13.67 25.90 -3.68
N PHE A 21 14.67 26.06 -2.79
CA PHE A 21 16.05 25.66 -3.08
C PHE A 21 16.21 24.14 -3.26
N GLN A 22 15.52 23.32 -2.45
CA GLN A 22 15.51 21.87 -2.62
C GLN A 22 14.83 21.45 -3.93
N ALA A 23 13.73 22.09 -4.30
CA ALA A 23 13.04 21.86 -5.58
C ALA A 23 13.92 22.23 -6.79
N LEU A 24 14.62 23.37 -6.75
CA LEU A 24 15.59 23.79 -7.78
C LEU A 24 16.79 22.85 -7.86
N LYS A 25 17.28 22.35 -6.72
CA LYS A 25 18.36 21.35 -6.68
C LYS A 25 17.90 20.01 -7.25
N PHE A 26 16.64 19.65 -7.04
CA PHE A 26 16.01 18.47 -7.64
C PHE A 26 15.83 18.63 -9.16
N GLU A 27 15.41 19.81 -9.62
CA GLU A 27 15.21 20.10 -11.04
C GLU A 27 16.53 20.12 -11.83
N LYS A 28 17.59 20.72 -11.27
CA LYS A 28 18.94 20.63 -11.85
C LYS A 28 19.47 19.19 -11.90
N LYS A 29 19.21 18.39 -10.86
CA LYS A 29 19.55 16.95 -10.85
C LYS A 29 18.76 16.18 -11.92
N LEU A 30 17.50 16.54 -12.18
CA LEU A 30 16.71 15.94 -13.27
C LEU A 30 17.24 16.30 -14.67
N ILE A 31 17.71 17.54 -14.86
CA ILE A 31 18.34 17.98 -16.12
C ILE A 31 19.65 17.24 -16.33
N GLN A 32 20.49 17.15 -15.30
CA GLN A 32 21.74 16.39 -15.36
C GLN A 32 21.50 14.90 -15.64
N ILE A 33 20.48 14.28 -15.03
CA ILE A 33 20.12 12.87 -15.29
C ILE A 33 19.56 12.68 -16.71
N ARG A 34 18.85 13.67 -17.26
CA ARG A 34 18.41 13.65 -18.67
C ARG A 34 19.60 13.74 -19.62
N GLU A 35 20.61 14.55 -19.30
CA GLU A 35 21.83 14.66 -20.09
C GLU A 35 22.72 13.40 -19.97
N GLU A 36 22.84 12.83 -18.77
CA GLU A 36 23.54 11.56 -18.51
C GLU A 36 22.82 10.35 -19.13
N SER A 37 21.49 10.39 -19.31
CA SER A 37 20.69 9.33 -19.96
C SER A 37 20.93 9.17 -21.47
N LYS A 38 21.76 10.03 -22.08
CA LYS A 38 22.36 9.75 -23.39
C LYS A 38 23.40 8.62 -23.32
N THR A 39 23.81 8.22 -22.11
CA THR A 39 24.47 6.95 -21.80
C THR A 39 23.46 5.95 -21.21
N GLY A 40 23.56 4.68 -21.58
CA GLY A 40 22.49 3.68 -21.41
C GLY A 40 22.04 3.47 -19.97
N LEU A 41 20.77 3.76 -19.68
CA LEU A 41 20.12 3.49 -18.40
C LEU A 41 20.28 2.02 -17.98
N LYS A 42 20.56 1.76 -16.69
CA LYS A 42 20.72 0.40 -16.16
C LYS A 42 19.38 -0.33 -16.17
N LYS A 43 19.29 -1.43 -16.92
CA LYS A 43 18.06 -2.21 -17.05
C LYS A 43 17.86 -3.14 -15.86
N ILE A 44 16.64 -3.16 -15.32
CA ILE A 44 16.25 -4.07 -14.22
C ILE A 44 14.92 -4.72 -14.55
N LEU A 45 14.83 -6.03 -14.36
CA LEU A 45 13.58 -6.76 -14.54
C LEU A 45 12.75 -6.71 -13.25
N ILE A 46 11.54 -6.19 -13.33
CA ILE A 46 10.55 -6.21 -12.26
C ILE A 46 9.47 -7.23 -12.63
N ILE A 47 9.23 -8.22 -11.78
CA ILE A 47 8.16 -9.19 -11.96
C ILE A 47 7.09 -8.91 -10.92
N SER A 48 5.86 -8.61 -11.36
CA SER A 48 4.73 -8.39 -10.46
C SER A 48 3.47 -9.03 -11.03
N TYR A 49 2.66 -9.62 -10.17
CA TYR A 49 1.33 -10.09 -10.58
C TYR A 49 0.36 -8.92 -10.76
N PHE A 50 0.36 -7.97 -9.83
CA PHE A 50 -0.49 -6.78 -9.87
C PHE A 50 0.29 -5.59 -10.43
N ALA A 51 -0.22 -4.98 -11.48
CA ALA A 51 0.35 -3.80 -12.10
C ALA A 51 -0.75 -3.03 -12.86
N PRO A 52 -0.49 -1.76 -13.23
CA PRO A 52 -1.38 -1.03 -14.13
C PRO A 52 -1.67 -1.83 -15.43
N PRO A 53 -2.89 -1.72 -15.99
CA PRO A 53 -3.96 -0.77 -15.64
C PRO A 53 -4.89 -1.19 -14.49
N ALA A 54 -4.66 -2.34 -13.84
CA ALA A 54 -5.56 -2.79 -12.77
C ALA A 54 -5.51 -1.87 -11.54
N ASN A 55 -6.67 -1.54 -10.99
CA ASN A 55 -6.83 -0.67 -9.83
C ASN A 55 -6.76 -1.45 -8.51
N PHE A 56 -5.60 -2.08 -8.26
CA PHE A 56 -5.28 -2.70 -6.98
C PHE A 56 -4.28 -1.82 -6.22
N VAL A 57 -4.39 -1.79 -4.88
CA VAL A 57 -3.40 -1.13 -4.00
C VAL A 57 -1.97 -1.64 -4.30
N ALA A 58 -1.85 -2.91 -4.67
CA ALA A 58 -0.60 -3.52 -5.09
C ALA A 58 0.00 -2.94 -6.37
N SER A 59 -0.84 -2.48 -7.30
CA SER A 59 -0.42 -1.91 -8.57
C SER A 59 0.19 -0.51 -8.40
N GLU A 60 -0.22 0.25 -7.38
CA GLU A 60 0.23 1.64 -7.19
C GLU A 60 1.75 1.73 -7.00
N ARG A 61 2.31 0.86 -6.16
CA ARG A 61 3.76 0.80 -5.92
C ARG A 61 4.55 0.53 -7.21
N ILE A 62 4.09 -0.46 -8.00
CA ILE A 62 4.71 -0.81 -9.27
C ILE A 62 4.57 0.34 -10.27
N SER A 63 3.41 1.00 -10.31
CA SER A 63 3.18 2.18 -11.15
C SER A 63 4.22 3.28 -10.87
N SER A 64 4.42 3.62 -9.59
CA SER A 64 5.40 4.63 -9.20
C SER A 64 6.83 4.19 -9.50
N TRP A 65 7.19 2.91 -9.30
CA TRP A 65 8.52 2.41 -9.68
C TRP A 65 8.76 2.55 -11.18
N MET A 66 7.79 2.18 -12.02
CA MET A 66 7.89 2.33 -13.47
C MET A 66 8.03 3.79 -13.91
N LYS A 67 7.39 4.72 -13.18
CA LYS A 67 7.42 6.16 -13.45
C LYS A 67 8.72 6.83 -12.98
N ASP A 68 9.20 6.50 -11.78
CA ASP A 68 10.20 7.31 -11.08
C ASP A 68 11.60 6.68 -11.01
N LEU A 69 11.77 5.36 -11.18
CA LEU A 69 13.12 4.76 -11.31
C LEU A 69 13.97 5.37 -12.45
N PRO A 70 13.40 5.75 -13.61
CA PRO A 70 14.15 6.42 -14.68
C PRO A 70 14.77 7.75 -14.24
N LYS A 71 14.15 8.44 -13.28
CA LYS A 71 14.71 9.67 -12.68
C LYS A 71 15.98 9.41 -11.87
N PHE A 72 16.37 8.15 -11.68
CA PHE A 72 17.56 7.73 -10.93
C PHE A 72 18.46 6.78 -11.74
N GLY A 73 18.41 6.88 -13.08
CA GLY A 73 19.32 6.15 -13.98
C GLY A 73 18.96 4.68 -14.22
N ILE A 74 17.77 4.23 -13.80
CA ILE A 74 17.32 2.84 -13.95
C ILE A 74 16.21 2.76 -15.00
N TYR A 75 16.36 1.87 -15.97
CA TYR A 75 15.30 1.53 -16.93
C TYR A 75 14.54 0.29 -16.44
N PRO A 76 13.34 0.44 -15.87
CA PRO A 76 12.56 -0.69 -15.39
C PRO A 76 11.89 -1.42 -16.55
N VAL A 77 12.09 -2.73 -16.58
CA VAL A 77 11.43 -3.67 -17.48
C VAL A 77 10.44 -4.49 -16.67
N LEU A 78 9.14 -4.25 -16.81
CA LEU A 78 8.08 -4.94 -16.08
C LEU A 78 7.63 -6.20 -16.82
N LEU A 79 7.51 -7.31 -16.10
CA LEU A 79 6.79 -8.51 -16.53
C LEU A 79 5.59 -8.73 -15.61
N THR A 80 4.38 -8.67 -16.19
CA THR A 80 3.13 -8.72 -15.45
C THR A 80 2.04 -9.55 -16.13
N ARG A 81 0.97 -9.86 -15.39
CA ARG A 81 -0.24 -10.44 -15.96
C ARG A 81 -0.89 -9.40 -16.87
N HIS A 82 -1.51 -9.85 -17.95
CA HIS A 82 -2.42 -9.01 -18.72
C HIS A 82 -3.68 -8.73 -17.90
N TRP A 83 -3.77 -7.51 -17.38
CA TRP A 83 -4.95 -6.94 -16.73
C TRP A 83 -5.74 -6.08 -17.71
N THR A 84 -7.07 -6.07 -17.59
CA THR A 84 -7.92 -5.11 -18.31
C THR A 84 -8.00 -3.80 -17.56
N ASP A 85 -8.35 -2.73 -18.27
CA ASP A 85 -8.64 -1.45 -17.67
C ASP A 85 -9.77 -1.59 -16.63
N GLU A 86 -9.67 -0.83 -15.54
CA GLU A 86 -10.68 -0.74 -14.47
C GLU A 86 -10.97 -2.05 -13.71
N GLN A 87 -10.17 -3.10 -13.91
CA GLN A 87 -10.35 -4.35 -13.18
C GLN A 87 -10.07 -4.15 -11.68
N THR A 88 -11.14 -4.30 -10.87
CA THR A 88 -11.10 -4.20 -9.40
C THR A 88 -11.27 -5.56 -8.71
N SER A 89 -11.60 -6.62 -9.46
CA SER A 89 -11.81 -7.97 -8.95
C SER A 89 -10.94 -9.00 -9.67
N MET A 90 -10.61 -10.10 -8.99
CA MET A 90 -9.83 -11.19 -9.57
C MET A 90 -10.66 -12.12 -10.47
N ASP A 91 -11.99 -12.01 -10.43
CA ASP A 91 -12.93 -12.97 -11.02
C ASP A 91 -13.12 -12.79 -12.54
N THR A 92 -12.72 -11.65 -13.11
CA THR A 92 -12.80 -11.44 -14.56
C THR A 92 -11.55 -11.99 -15.26
N THR A 93 -11.74 -13.08 -16.00
CA THR A 93 -10.68 -13.80 -16.74
C THR A 93 -11.04 -14.05 -18.20
N ASP A 94 -12.15 -13.49 -18.69
CA ASP A 94 -12.60 -13.67 -20.07
C ASP A 94 -11.99 -12.65 -21.03
N VAL A 95 -10.66 -12.52 -21.03
CA VAL A 95 -9.98 -11.90 -22.17
C VAL A 95 -8.84 -12.78 -22.64
N VAL A 96 -9.03 -13.37 -23.82
CA VAL A 96 -8.01 -14.10 -24.58
C VAL A 96 -7.07 -13.09 -25.22
N MET A 97 -6.24 -12.40 -24.42
CA MET A 97 -5.22 -11.52 -24.98
C MET A 97 -3.89 -12.25 -25.13
N ARG A 98 -3.27 -12.13 -26.30
CA ARG A 98 -1.93 -12.65 -26.57
C ARG A 98 -0.89 -11.89 -25.72
N TYR A 99 0.35 -12.39 -25.70
CA TYR A 99 1.47 -11.64 -25.12
C TYR A 99 1.54 -10.24 -25.75
N GLN A 100 1.68 -9.21 -24.92
CA GLN A 100 1.81 -7.83 -25.38
C GLN A 100 3.08 -7.24 -24.80
N GLN A 101 3.84 -6.54 -25.63
CA GLN A 101 5.00 -5.76 -25.22
C GLN A 101 4.74 -4.30 -25.54
N ILE A 102 5.02 -3.43 -24.58
CA ILE A 102 4.90 -1.98 -24.70
C ILE A 102 6.27 -1.43 -24.33
N THR A 103 6.98 -0.86 -25.29
CA THR A 103 8.29 -0.25 -25.07
C THR A 103 8.14 1.27 -25.13
N GLY A 104 8.57 1.96 -24.09
CA GLY A 104 8.64 3.41 -24.02
C GLY A 104 10.07 3.90 -23.85
N PRO A 105 10.29 5.23 -23.92
CA PRO A 105 11.62 5.83 -23.78
C PRO A 105 12.23 5.61 -22.39
N THR A 106 11.39 5.49 -21.36
CA THR A 106 11.83 5.41 -19.96
C THR A 106 11.53 4.07 -19.30
N SER A 107 10.70 3.22 -19.90
CA SER A 107 10.38 1.90 -19.34
C SER A 107 9.83 0.94 -20.39
N GLN A 108 9.80 -0.35 -20.05
CA GLN A 108 9.23 -1.39 -20.91
C GLN A 108 8.31 -2.30 -20.12
N THR A 109 7.18 -2.72 -20.69
CA THR A 109 6.21 -3.61 -20.04
C THR A 109 5.88 -4.81 -20.92
N HIS A 110 5.92 -5.99 -20.34
CA HIS A 110 5.55 -7.27 -20.91
C HIS A 110 4.32 -7.80 -20.18
N LYS A 111 3.19 -7.91 -20.88
CA LYS A 111 1.93 -8.45 -20.35
C LYS A 111 1.72 -9.86 -20.87
N ILE A 112 1.52 -10.82 -19.97
CA ILE A 112 1.20 -12.20 -20.36
C ILE A 112 -0.19 -12.61 -19.89
N ALA A 113 -0.96 -13.22 -20.79
CA ALA A 113 -2.20 -13.87 -20.39
C ALA A 113 -1.94 -15.12 -19.56
N ILE A 114 -2.81 -15.32 -18.58
CA ILE A 114 -2.89 -16.53 -17.78
C ILE A 114 -4.11 -17.31 -18.28
N LYS A 115 -3.93 -18.57 -18.64
CA LYS A 115 -5.06 -19.44 -19.01
C LYS A 115 -5.87 -19.78 -17.76
N LYS A 116 -7.21 -19.80 -17.88
CA LYS A 116 -8.09 -20.41 -16.86
C LYS A 116 -7.56 -21.80 -16.50
N THR A 117 -7.42 -22.06 -15.21
CA THR A 117 -7.19 -23.39 -14.70
C THR A 117 -8.36 -24.32 -15.02
N ILE A 118 -8.11 -25.62 -15.03
CA ILE A 118 -9.16 -26.63 -15.27
C ILE A 118 -10.34 -26.44 -14.29
N LEU A 119 -10.05 -26.07 -13.04
CA LEU A 119 -11.06 -25.77 -12.01
C LEU A 119 -11.93 -24.55 -12.33
N GLU A 120 -11.33 -23.48 -12.86
CA GLU A 120 -12.04 -22.28 -13.29
C GLU A 120 -12.88 -22.55 -14.55
N LYS A 121 -12.36 -23.36 -15.49
CA LYS A 121 -13.10 -23.78 -16.69
C LYS A 121 -14.31 -24.64 -16.35
N LEU A 122 -14.19 -25.50 -15.33
CA LEU A 122 -15.28 -26.37 -14.87
C LEU A 122 -16.29 -25.67 -13.96
N GLY A 123 -16.16 -24.36 -13.71
CA GLY A 123 -17.06 -23.61 -12.81
C GLY A 123 -16.98 -24.03 -11.34
N LEU A 124 -16.00 -24.87 -10.97
CA LEU A 124 -15.84 -25.43 -9.62
C LEU A 124 -15.41 -24.38 -8.58
N THR A 125 -14.97 -23.20 -9.02
CA THR A 125 -14.69 -22.04 -8.15
C THR A 125 -15.97 -21.40 -7.60
N LYS A 126 -17.12 -21.56 -8.26
CA LYS A 126 -18.45 -21.07 -7.83
C LYS A 126 -19.12 -21.95 -6.77
N PHE A 127 -18.69 -23.20 -6.60
CA PHE A 127 -19.25 -24.11 -5.61
C PHE A 127 -18.68 -23.82 -4.21
N LYS A 128 -19.30 -22.88 -3.51
CA LYS A 128 -19.07 -22.59 -2.07
C LYS A 128 -19.13 -23.87 -1.21
N TYR A 129 -19.93 -24.86 -1.62
CA TYR A 129 -20.08 -26.16 -0.95
C TYR A 129 -18.87 -27.09 -1.09
N LEU A 130 -18.14 -27.08 -2.21
CA LEU A 130 -16.90 -27.84 -2.34
C LEU A 130 -15.78 -27.29 -1.43
N ARG A 131 -15.79 -25.98 -1.12
CA ARG A 131 -14.90 -25.38 -0.10
C ARG A 131 -15.25 -25.80 1.34
N LYS A 132 -16.50 -26.19 1.61
CA LYS A 132 -16.91 -26.78 2.90
C LYS A 132 -16.47 -28.23 3.03
N THR A 133 -16.16 -28.92 1.92
CA THR A 133 -15.58 -30.25 2.03
C THR A 133 -14.18 -30.14 2.60
N ASN A 134 -13.95 -30.86 3.68
CA ASN A 134 -12.68 -30.96 4.38
C ASN A 134 -11.60 -31.71 3.54
N SER A 135 -11.74 -31.78 2.21
CA SER A 135 -10.88 -32.56 1.35
C SER A 135 -9.56 -31.82 1.11
N ILE A 136 -8.49 -32.36 1.71
CA ILE A 136 -7.11 -31.93 1.47
C ILE A 136 -6.79 -31.90 -0.03
N LEU A 137 -7.39 -32.78 -0.84
CA LEU A 137 -7.19 -32.85 -2.29
C LEU A 137 -7.78 -31.66 -3.03
N VAL A 138 -8.96 -31.18 -2.64
CA VAL A 138 -9.58 -29.97 -3.23
C VAL A 138 -8.74 -28.74 -2.91
N TYR A 139 -8.25 -28.65 -1.66
CA TYR A 139 -7.38 -27.57 -1.23
C TYR A 139 -6.00 -27.60 -1.93
N LEU A 140 -5.36 -28.77 -2.00
CA LEU A 140 -4.09 -28.97 -2.71
C LEU A 140 -4.23 -28.63 -4.20
N LYS A 141 -5.30 -29.06 -4.86
CA LYS A 141 -5.56 -28.74 -6.28
C LYS A 141 -5.79 -27.25 -6.51
N LEU A 142 -6.51 -26.55 -5.63
CA LEU A 142 -6.77 -25.11 -5.72
C LEU A 142 -5.52 -24.26 -5.49
N TYR A 143 -4.61 -24.66 -4.61
CA TYR A 143 -3.39 -23.88 -4.31
C TYR A 143 -2.17 -24.26 -5.17
N LEU A 144 -2.03 -25.52 -5.58
CA LEU A 144 -0.84 -26.00 -6.32
C LEU A 144 -0.95 -25.83 -7.84
N ILE A 145 -2.14 -26.03 -8.43
CA ILE A 145 -2.28 -26.09 -9.89
C ILE A 145 -2.23 -24.71 -10.58
N PRO A 146 -2.94 -23.67 -10.09
CA PRO A 146 -2.86 -22.34 -10.70
C PRO A 146 -1.45 -21.74 -10.60
N THR A 147 -0.76 -21.98 -9.48
CA THR A 147 0.57 -21.44 -9.19
C THR A 147 1.64 -22.03 -10.12
N LEU A 148 1.55 -23.30 -10.49
CA LEU A 148 2.49 -23.97 -11.40
C LEU A 148 2.41 -23.46 -12.85
N SER A 149 1.20 -23.23 -13.38
CA SER A 149 1.01 -22.78 -14.77
C SER A 149 1.45 -21.32 -14.96
N PHE A 150 1.06 -20.46 -14.01
CA PHE A 150 1.48 -19.06 -13.94
C PHE A 150 3.02 -18.96 -13.90
N ASN A 151 3.64 -19.59 -12.91
CA ASN A 151 5.07 -19.47 -12.68
C ASN A 151 5.93 -19.97 -13.84
N LYS A 152 5.54 -21.06 -14.52
CA LYS A 152 6.31 -21.58 -15.66
C LYS A 152 6.31 -20.63 -16.86
N LYS A 153 5.17 -20.03 -17.18
CA LYS A 153 5.07 -19.08 -18.30
C LYS A 153 5.87 -17.80 -18.01
N PHE A 154 5.74 -17.27 -16.79
CA PHE A 154 6.52 -16.12 -16.33
C PHE A 154 8.02 -16.41 -16.37
N LEU A 155 8.46 -17.57 -15.86
CA LEU A 155 9.87 -17.97 -15.88
C LEU A 155 10.43 -18.02 -17.31
N LYS A 156 9.71 -18.66 -18.26
CA LYS A 156 10.16 -18.72 -19.66
C LYS A 156 10.28 -17.33 -20.29
N THR A 157 9.30 -16.46 -20.05
CA THR A 157 9.33 -15.07 -20.56
C THR A 157 10.43 -14.25 -19.89
N ALA A 158 10.64 -14.40 -18.58
CA ALA A 158 11.71 -13.72 -17.84
C ALA A 158 13.09 -14.10 -18.38
N ILE A 159 13.35 -15.40 -18.61
CA ILE A 159 14.61 -15.87 -19.20
C ILE A 159 14.84 -15.23 -20.58
N LYS A 160 13.80 -15.16 -21.43
CA LYS A 160 13.90 -14.50 -22.74
C LYS A 160 14.28 -13.02 -22.59
N ILE A 161 13.56 -12.28 -21.75
CA ILE A 161 13.81 -10.85 -21.51
C ILE A 161 15.24 -10.61 -21.00
N ILE A 162 15.69 -11.43 -20.04
CA ILE A 162 17.02 -11.32 -19.45
C ILE A 162 18.11 -11.53 -20.51
N LYS A 163 17.98 -12.56 -21.36
CA LYS A 163 18.92 -12.81 -22.47
C LYS A 163 18.92 -11.67 -23.49
N ASP A 164 17.74 -11.28 -23.96
CA ASP A 164 17.57 -10.30 -25.04
C ASP A 164 18.05 -8.90 -24.62
N GLN A 165 18.07 -8.60 -23.32
CA GLN A 165 18.36 -7.26 -22.80
C GLN A 165 19.57 -7.19 -21.87
N ASN A 166 20.30 -8.30 -21.71
CA ASN A 166 21.46 -8.42 -20.82
C ASN A 166 21.20 -7.92 -19.38
N ILE A 167 20.09 -8.38 -18.79
CA ILE A 167 19.69 -7.98 -17.43
C ILE A 167 20.28 -8.94 -16.40
N ASP A 168 20.94 -8.39 -15.38
CA ASP A 168 21.50 -9.15 -14.26
C ASP A 168 20.68 -9.03 -12.96
N LYS A 169 19.89 -7.95 -12.81
CA LYS A 169 19.09 -7.67 -11.60
C LYS A 169 17.59 -7.90 -11.80
N VAL A 170 16.98 -8.62 -10.86
CA VAL A 170 15.55 -8.98 -10.88
C VAL A 170 14.88 -8.66 -9.54
N VAL A 171 13.81 -7.88 -9.55
CA VAL A 171 12.95 -7.65 -8.38
C VAL A 171 11.63 -8.39 -8.59
N ILE A 172 11.14 -9.11 -7.59
CA ILE A 172 9.87 -9.83 -7.68
C ILE A 172 8.96 -9.37 -6.55
N SER A 173 7.83 -8.74 -6.87
CA SER A 173 6.87 -8.25 -5.85
C SER A 173 5.84 -9.30 -5.49
N GLY A 174 5.67 -9.55 -4.19
CA GLY A 174 4.53 -10.29 -3.64
C GLY A 174 3.37 -9.34 -3.27
N THR A 175 2.13 -9.79 -3.15
CA THR A 175 1.50 -11.08 -3.48
C THR A 175 1.24 -11.24 -4.98
N PRO A 176 1.11 -12.50 -5.49
CA PRO A 176 1.21 -13.77 -4.79
C PRO A 176 2.67 -14.16 -4.52
N PHE A 177 2.97 -14.59 -3.30
CA PHE A 177 4.32 -14.98 -2.88
C PHE A 177 4.89 -16.21 -3.61
N TYR A 178 4.01 -17.01 -4.23
CA TYR A 178 4.42 -18.09 -5.13
C TYR A 178 5.29 -17.63 -6.30
N SER A 179 5.26 -16.34 -6.64
CA SER A 179 6.12 -15.75 -7.66
C SER A 179 7.60 -15.79 -7.29
N PHE A 180 7.96 -15.90 -6.00
CA PHE A 180 9.36 -16.01 -5.56
C PHE A 180 10.03 -17.30 -6.06
N TRP A 181 9.24 -18.34 -6.38
CA TRP A 181 9.76 -19.52 -7.08
C TRP A 181 10.44 -19.17 -8.42
N ILE A 182 9.97 -18.12 -9.11
CA ILE A 182 10.57 -17.66 -10.37
C ILE A 182 11.98 -17.15 -10.10
N GLY A 183 12.17 -16.32 -9.07
CA GLY A 183 13.49 -15.82 -8.66
C GLY A 183 14.44 -16.95 -8.28
N TYR A 184 13.95 -17.89 -7.48
CA TYR A 184 14.67 -19.11 -7.13
C TYR A 184 15.17 -19.86 -8.38
N LYS A 185 14.31 -20.03 -9.38
CA LYS A 185 14.65 -20.72 -10.63
C LYS A 185 15.54 -19.91 -11.57
N LEU A 186 15.41 -18.60 -11.62
CA LEU A 186 16.28 -17.73 -12.41
C LEU A 186 17.72 -17.80 -11.92
N LYS A 187 17.93 -17.75 -10.60
CA LYS A 187 19.28 -17.90 -10.00
C LYS A 187 19.87 -19.29 -10.20
N GLN A 188 19.05 -20.34 -10.22
CA GLN A 188 19.51 -21.70 -10.58
C GLN A 188 19.90 -21.79 -12.06
N TRP A 189 19.18 -21.09 -12.94
CA TRP A 189 19.45 -21.09 -14.38
C TRP A 189 20.70 -20.27 -14.73
N ASN A 190 20.93 -19.15 -14.06
CA ASN A 190 22.12 -18.32 -14.23
C ASN A 190 22.55 -17.76 -12.87
N SER A 191 23.70 -18.22 -12.37
CA SER A 191 24.24 -17.83 -11.06
C SER A 191 24.61 -16.35 -10.98
N ASN A 192 24.80 -15.66 -12.11
CA ASN A 192 25.12 -14.23 -12.13
C ASN A 192 23.89 -13.35 -11.85
N ILE A 193 22.67 -13.89 -11.96
CA ILE A 193 21.46 -13.11 -11.68
C ILE A 193 21.42 -12.72 -10.20
N GLN A 194 21.25 -11.44 -9.90
CA GLN A 194 20.92 -10.98 -8.57
C GLN A 194 19.41 -10.80 -8.46
N TRP A 195 18.76 -11.45 -7.49
CA TRP A 195 17.31 -11.30 -7.33
C TRP A 195 16.87 -10.96 -5.91
N TYR A 196 15.79 -10.19 -5.85
CA TYR A 196 15.28 -9.55 -4.65
C TYR A 196 13.76 -9.75 -4.51
N PRO A 197 13.28 -10.57 -3.54
CA PRO A 197 11.86 -10.61 -3.20
C PRO A 197 11.43 -9.31 -2.49
N ASP A 198 10.36 -8.68 -2.99
CA ASP A 198 9.71 -7.51 -2.40
C ASP A 198 8.46 -7.94 -1.62
N TYR A 199 8.55 -7.90 -0.30
CA TYR A 199 7.52 -8.22 0.67
C TYR A 199 6.70 -6.98 1.03
N ARG A 200 5.64 -6.72 0.26
CA ARG A 200 4.67 -5.66 0.56
C ARG A 200 3.69 -6.02 1.68
N ASP A 201 3.55 -7.31 1.92
CA ASP A 201 2.83 -7.94 3.04
C ASP A 201 3.73 -9.05 3.60
N THR A 202 3.42 -9.55 4.79
CA THR A 202 4.09 -10.77 5.28
C THR A 202 3.41 -12.02 4.71
N TRP A 203 4.20 -13.03 4.33
CA TRP A 203 3.64 -14.28 3.79
C TRP A 203 2.99 -15.12 4.88
N ASN A 204 3.74 -15.40 5.95
CA ASN A 204 3.29 -16.29 7.03
C ASN A 204 3.27 -15.62 8.41
N SER A 205 3.52 -14.30 8.48
CA SER A 205 3.69 -13.57 9.74
C SER A 205 2.46 -12.77 10.19
N ILE A 206 1.39 -12.68 9.39
CA ILE A 206 0.11 -12.07 9.82
C ILE A 206 -0.70 -13.11 10.64
N PRO A 207 -1.03 -12.84 11.91
CA PRO A 207 -1.75 -13.79 12.78
C PRO A 207 -3.24 -14.00 12.47
N ASN A 208 -3.78 -13.43 11.40
CA ASN A 208 -5.22 -13.32 11.21
C ASN A 208 -5.74 -13.93 9.88
N LYS A 209 -5.34 -15.17 9.59
CA LYS A 209 -6.28 -16.06 8.91
C LYS A 209 -7.20 -16.60 9.98
N GLU A 210 -8.44 -16.13 9.94
CA GLU A 210 -9.50 -16.43 10.89
C GLU A 210 -9.52 -17.91 11.31
N LYS A 211 -9.86 -18.12 12.59
CA LYS A 211 -9.95 -19.36 13.36
C LYS A 211 -10.84 -20.45 12.74
N PHE A 212 -10.51 -20.99 11.57
CA PHE A 212 -11.25 -22.11 10.98
C PHE A 212 -10.33 -23.21 10.43
N VAL A 213 -10.20 -24.26 11.28
CA VAL A 213 -9.70 -25.63 11.06
C VAL A 213 -8.28 -25.92 11.60
N LEU A 214 -8.23 -26.11 12.93
CA LEU A 214 -7.05 -26.22 13.81
C LEU A 214 -5.91 -27.16 13.37
N ILE A 215 -6.18 -28.27 12.67
CA ILE A 215 -5.11 -29.21 12.28
C ILE A 215 -4.61 -28.94 10.85
N LYS A 216 -5.51 -28.62 9.92
CA LYS A 216 -5.15 -28.43 8.50
C LYS A 216 -4.37 -27.14 8.29
N ASP A 217 -4.76 -26.08 8.99
CA ASP A 217 -4.07 -24.79 8.93
C ASP A 217 -2.64 -24.89 9.45
N PHE A 218 -2.38 -25.75 10.43
CA PHE A 218 -1.04 -25.98 10.96
C PHE A 218 -0.12 -26.65 9.92
N PHE A 219 -0.56 -27.74 9.29
CA PHE A 219 0.24 -28.41 8.26
C PHE A 219 0.45 -27.53 7.03
N LEU A 220 -0.59 -26.81 6.60
CA LEU A 220 -0.49 -25.88 5.48
C LEU A 220 0.45 -24.73 5.79
N ARG A 221 0.39 -24.16 7.00
CA ARG A 221 1.35 -23.14 7.45
C ARG A 221 2.78 -23.67 7.44
N LYS A 222 3.01 -24.90 7.90
CA LYS A 222 4.33 -25.54 7.81
C LYS A 222 4.80 -25.69 6.36
N ILE A 223 3.91 -26.06 5.44
CA ILE A 223 4.23 -26.16 4.01
C ILE A 223 4.59 -24.79 3.42
N GLU A 224 3.80 -23.76 3.73
CA GLU A 224 4.05 -22.40 3.24
C GLU A 224 5.36 -21.81 3.80
N ILE A 225 5.65 -22.03 5.08
CA ILE A 225 6.95 -21.67 5.68
C ILE A 225 8.11 -22.41 5.00
N LYS A 226 7.95 -23.71 4.73
CA LYS A 226 8.97 -24.50 4.01
C LYS A 226 9.18 -23.95 2.59
N LYS A 227 8.12 -23.58 1.87
CA LYS A 227 8.22 -22.95 0.54
C LYS A 227 8.90 -21.60 0.61
N GLU A 228 8.54 -20.78 1.59
CA GLU A 228 9.14 -19.47 1.81
C GLU A 228 10.65 -19.61 2.00
N LYS A 229 11.09 -20.40 2.99
CA LYS A 229 12.52 -20.65 3.23
C LYS A 229 13.22 -21.22 2.00
N LYS A 230 12.60 -22.19 1.32
CA LYS A 230 13.18 -22.83 0.14
C LYS A 230 13.37 -21.85 -1.01
N TRP A 231 12.35 -21.06 -1.34
CA TRP A 231 12.41 -20.19 -2.51
C TRP A 231 13.21 -18.92 -2.28
N THR A 232 13.38 -18.48 -1.03
CA THR A 232 14.24 -17.33 -0.72
C THR A 232 15.69 -17.71 -0.38
N THR A 233 16.03 -19.00 -0.29
CA THR A 233 17.38 -19.46 0.10
C THR A 233 18.51 -18.90 -0.77
N ASN A 234 18.27 -18.70 -2.08
CA ASN A 234 19.25 -18.15 -3.02
C ASN A 234 18.97 -16.69 -3.41
N ALA A 235 18.07 -16.00 -2.69
CA ALA A 235 17.90 -14.55 -2.81
C ALA A 235 19.16 -13.83 -2.31
N ASN A 236 19.47 -12.69 -2.94
CA ASN A 236 20.61 -11.87 -2.54
C ASN A 236 20.27 -11.07 -1.27
N MET A 237 19.14 -10.36 -1.28
CA MET A 237 18.54 -9.63 -0.17
C MET A 237 17.04 -9.56 -0.40
N PHE A 238 16.25 -9.12 0.58
CA PHE A 238 14.81 -8.86 0.39
C PHE A 238 14.45 -7.39 0.64
N PHE A 239 13.33 -6.94 0.06
CA PHE A 239 12.73 -5.65 0.36
C PHE A 239 11.47 -5.85 1.19
N THR A 240 11.16 -4.91 2.08
CA THR A 240 9.90 -4.88 2.82
C THR A 240 9.49 -3.45 3.14
N VAL A 241 8.32 -3.25 3.74
CA VAL A 241 7.72 -1.93 3.99
C VAL A 241 7.75 -1.51 5.46
N SER A 242 8.32 -2.34 6.35
CA SER A 242 8.34 -2.12 7.81
C SER A 242 9.58 -2.72 8.46
N GLU A 243 10.12 -2.06 9.49
CA GLU A 243 11.27 -2.57 10.24
C GLU A 243 10.91 -3.80 11.10
N ASP A 244 9.71 -3.86 11.71
CA ASP A 244 9.22 -5.07 12.39
C ASP A 244 9.11 -6.26 11.42
N TRP A 245 8.63 -5.99 10.19
CA TRP A 245 8.51 -7.02 9.16
C TRP A 245 9.88 -7.45 8.65
N LYS A 246 10.83 -6.52 8.54
CA LYS A 246 12.22 -6.87 8.23
C LYS A 246 12.80 -7.80 9.30
N GLN A 247 12.61 -7.50 10.58
CA GLN A 247 13.13 -8.35 11.66
C GLN A 247 12.50 -9.76 11.61
N SER A 248 11.18 -9.84 11.49
CA SER A 248 10.46 -11.13 11.45
C SER A 248 10.78 -11.96 10.20
N ILE A 249 10.82 -11.34 9.01
CA ILE A 249 11.18 -12.00 7.75
C ILE A 249 12.65 -12.44 7.80
N SER A 250 13.57 -11.56 8.23
CA SER A 250 15.00 -11.87 8.35
C SER A 250 15.23 -13.06 9.28
N SER A 251 14.53 -13.12 10.42
CA SER A 251 14.60 -14.24 11.37
C SER A 251 14.10 -15.55 10.75
N LEU A 252 13.13 -15.47 9.84
CA LEU A 252 12.57 -16.65 9.17
C LEU A 252 13.47 -17.19 8.05
N ILE A 253 13.97 -16.32 7.17
CA ILE A 253 14.66 -16.72 5.93
C ILE A 253 16.18 -16.58 5.98
N GLY A 254 16.75 -15.95 7.01
CA GLY A 254 18.20 -15.78 7.17
C GLY A 254 18.83 -14.85 6.13
N LYS A 255 18.08 -13.87 5.59
CA LYS A 255 18.54 -12.90 4.59
C LYS A 255 18.52 -11.49 5.15
N LYS A 256 19.42 -10.62 4.71
CA LYS A 256 19.37 -9.19 5.03
C LYS A 256 18.20 -8.54 4.29
N GLY A 257 17.47 -7.67 4.98
CA GLY A 257 16.36 -6.92 4.42
C GLY A 257 16.63 -5.42 4.30
N LEU A 258 15.99 -4.77 3.34
CA LEU A 258 15.97 -3.32 3.16
C LEU A 258 14.54 -2.81 3.21
N VAL A 259 14.27 -1.81 4.05
CA VAL A 259 12.94 -1.19 4.12
C VAL A 259 12.79 -0.13 3.04
N ILE A 260 11.82 -0.35 2.15
CA ILE A 260 11.35 0.54 1.10
C ILE A 260 9.85 0.74 1.35
N MET A 261 9.47 1.82 2.00
CA MET A 261 8.07 2.07 2.38
C MET A 261 7.19 2.34 1.15
N ASN A 262 5.86 2.31 1.32
CA ASN A 262 4.92 2.64 0.25
C ASN A 262 4.87 4.16 0.01
N GLY A 263 4.44 4.92 1.02
CA GLY A 263 4.42 6.38 0.95
C GLY A 263 3.33 6.97 0.04
N PHE A 264 3.37 8.28 -0.13
CA PHE A 264 2.44 9.08 -0.95
C PHE A 264 3.19 9.87 -2.05
N ASP A 265 2.47 10.30 -3.09
CA ASP A 265 3.07 11.02 -4.24
C ASP A 265 2.95 12.55 -4.16
N LYS A 266 2.04 13.07 -3.33
CA LYS A 266 1.75 14.51 -3.26
C LYS A 266 3.00 15.33 -2.87
N PRO A 267 3.29 16.45 -3.56
CA PRO A 267 4.32 17.39 -3.15
C PRO A 267 4.05 17.94 -1.74
N LEU A 268 5.11 18.20 -0.96
CA LEU A 268 4.96 18.63 0.45
C LEU A 268 4.34 20.02 0.56
N ASP A 269 4.68 20.90 -0.37
CA ASP A 269 4.17 22.27 -0.49
C ASP A 269 2.67 22.33 -0.83
N GLU A 270 2.09 21.25 -1.34
CA GLU A 270 0.65 21.11 -1.57
C GLU A 270 -0.11 20.50 -0.36
N ILE A 271 0.60 20.11 0.71
CA ILE A 271 -0.01 19.57 1.93
C ILE A 271 -0.27 20.72 2.90
N ILE A 272 -1.49 21.25 2.84
CA ILE A 272 -1.91 22.41 3.64
C ILE A 272 -2.72 21.91 4.84
N PRO A 273 -2.28 22.16 6.09
CA PRO A 273 -3.01 21.80 7.28
C PRO A 273 -4.38 22.49 7.32
N VAL A 274 -5.42 21.75 7.68
CA VAL A 274 -6.77 22.29 7.77
C VAL A 274 -7.11 22.63 9.21
N LYS A 275 -7.90 23.69 9.39
CA LYS A 275 -8.44 24.06 10.70
C LYS A 275 -9.51 23.05 11.15
N ILE A 276 -9.46 22.65 12.42
CA ILE A 276 -10.51 21.87 13.09
C ILE A 276 -11.12 22.66 14.26
N PRO A 277 -12.46 22.61 14.45
CA PRO A 277 -13.44 22.14 13.46
C PRO A 277 -13.57 23.16 12.32
N ARG A 278 -13.91 22.69 11.13
CA ARG A 278 -14.12 23.54 9.94
C ARG A 278 -15.40 24.36 10.04
N LYS A 279 -16.41 23.82 10.72
CA LYS A 279 -17.70 24.49 10.99
C LYS A 279 -17.96 24.53 12.49
N GLU A 280 -18.48 25.64 12.97
CA GLU A 280 -18.88 25.74 14.38
C GLU A 280 -19.97 24.71 14.70
N LYS A 281 -19.86 24.08 15.88
CA LYS A 281 -20.83 23.10 16.40
C LYS A 281 -21.15 21.98 15.41
N SER A 282 -20.20 21.56 14.59
CA SER A 282 -20.33 20.40 13.72
C SER A 282 -18.98 19.72 13.53
N LEU A 283 -18.98 18.39 13.49
CA LEU A 283 -17.78 17.60 13.26
C LEU A 283 -18.06 16.46 12.28
N VAL A 284 -17.21 16.32 11.27
CA VAL A 284 -17.28 15.25 10.26
C VAL A 284 -16.05 14.35 10.39
N ILE A 285 -16.29 13.09 10.75
CA ILE A 285 -15.26 12.06 10.87
C ILE A 285 -15.41 11.08 9.71
N THR A 286 -14.35 10.83 8.96
CA THR A 286 -14.41 9.92 7.81
C THR A 286 -13.46 8.75 7.97
N TYR A 287 -13.97 7.53 7.79
CA TYR A 287 -13.19 6.32 7.57
C TYR A 287 -13.39 5.83 6.15
N ALA A 288 -12.28 5.65 5.42
CA ALA A 288 -12.30 5.17 4.05
C ALA A 288 -11.52 3.87 3.88
N GLY A 289 -12.19 2.85 3.34
CA GLY A 289 -11.61 1.57 2.93
C GLY A 289 -12.30 0.38 3.57
N THR A 290 -11.78 -0.81 3.25
CA THR A 290 -12.31 -2.07 3.76
C THR A 290 -12.22 -2.13 5.28
N LEU A 291 -13.30 -2.56 5.92
CA LEU A 291 -13.34 -2.96 7.31
C LEU A 291 -12.85 -4.39 7.43
N TYR A 292 -11.85 -4.62 8.28
CA TYR A 292 -11.35 -5.96 8.57
C TYR A 292 -11.91 -6.45 9.91
N PRO A 293 -12.19 -7.75 10.06
CA PRO A 293 -12.64 -8.32 11.34
C PRO A 293 -11.66 -8.11 12.49
N SER A 294 -10.38 -7.86 12.18
CA SER A 294 -9.32 -7.57 13.13
C SER A 294 -9.29 -6.13 13.66
N GLN A 295 -10.14 -5.24 13.12
CA GLN A 295 -10.24 -3.85 13.54
C GLN A 295 -11.39 -3.67 14.53
N ASP A 296 -11.14 -2.93 15.61
CA ASP A 296 -12.16 -2.62 16.61
C ASP A 296 -12.83 -1.28 16.32
N ILE A 297 -13.74 -1.29 15.35
CA ILE A 297 -14.47 -0.10 14.94
C ILE A 297 -15.56 0.32 15.93
N PHE A 298 -16.10 -0.64 16.70
CA PHE A 298 -17.22 -0.38 17.59
C PHE A 298 -16.82 0.57 18.71
N ARG A 299 -15.57 0.51 19.19
CA ARG A 299 -15.08 1.45 20.21
C ARG A 299 -15.24 2.91 19.82
N LEU A 300 -14.84 3.30 18.60
CA LEU A 300 -15.02 4.70 18.19
C LEU A 300 -16.50 5.04 18.03
N LEU A 301 -17.23 4.16 17.34
CA LEU A 301 -18.62 4.42 17.00
C LEU A 301 -19.50 4.51 18.26
N ASP A 302 -19.23 3.71 19.29
CA ASP A 302 -19.90 3.80 20.59
C ASP A 302 -19.55 5.11 21.31
N ALA A 303 -18.27 5.50 21.35
CA ALA A 303 -17.84 6.76 21.97
C ALA A 303 -18.48 7.98 21.28
N VAL A 304 -18.53 7.99 19.95
CA VAL A 304 -19.19 9.04 19.17
C VAL A 304 -20.71 9.01 19.37
N SER A 305 -21.33 7.83 19.46
CA SER A 305 -22.77 7.70 19.72
C SER A 305 -23.17 8.28 21.08
N GLU A 306 -22.33 8.10 22.10
CA GLU A 306 -22.53 8.69 23.43
C GLU A 306 -22.45 10.22 23.38
N LEU A 307 -21.47 10.77 22.67
CA LEU A 307 -21.35 12.22 22.47
C LEU A 307 -22.55 12.82 21.70
N ILE A 308 -23.07 12.10 20.70
CA ILE A 308 -24.26 12.55 19.97
C ILE A 308 -25.50 12.54 20.87
N THR A 309 -25.67 11.51 21.69
CA THR A 309 -26.90 11.29 22.47
C THR A 309 -26.92 12.05 23.80
N SER A 310 -25.87 11.91 24.61
CA SER A 310 -25.76 12.52 25.94
C SER A 310 -25.42 14.00 25.88
N GLU A 311 -24.53 14.40 24.97
CA GLU A 311 -24.04 15.80 24.87
C GLU A 311 -24.71 16.57 23.72
N ARG A 312 -25.62 15.92 22.97
CA ARG A 312 -26.36 16.51 21.84
C ARG A 312 -25.45 17.13 20.77
N MET A 313 -24.28 16.53 20.55
CA MET A 313 -23.30 17.02 19.58
C MET A 313 -23.69 16.64 18.14
N ASN A 314 -23.56 17.57 17.20
CA ASN A 314 -23.78 17.32 15.78
C ASN A 314 -22.51 16.73 15.14
N ILE A 315 -22.36 15.40 15.27
CA ILE A 315 -21.25 14.65 14.69
C ILE A 315 -21.78 13.78 13.55
N LYS A 316 -21.13 13.85 12.38
CA LYS A 316 -21.36 12.96 11.24
C LYS A 316 -20.17 12.05 11.05
N VAL A 317 -20.44 10.77 10.82
CA VAL A 317 -19.42 9.74 10.56
C VAL A 317 -19.66 9.14 9.19
N ASN A 318 -18.70 9.32 8.28
CA ASN A 318 -18.71 8.70 6.95
C ASN A 318 -17.91 7.41 6.98
N LEU A 319 -18.52 6.31 6.55
CA LEU A 319 -17.95 4.98 6.41
C LEU A 319 -17.97 4.59 4.94
N ILE A 320 -16.87 4.85 4.24
CA ILE A 320 -16.74 4.73 2.79
C ILE A 320 -16.07 3.40 2.43
N GLY A 321 -16.70 2.60 1.56
CA GLY A 321 -16.14 1.32 1.09
C GLY A 321 -16.19 0.19 2.12
N THR A 322 -17.18 0.22 3.02
CA THR A 322 -17.35 -0.74 4.12
C THR A 322 -18.28 -1.92 3.77
N ASP A 323 -18.72 -1.99 2.52
CA ASP A 323 -19.64 -2.98 1.95
C ASP A 323 -19.00 -4.34 1.67
N SER A 324 -17.67 -4.44 1.68
CA SER A 324 -16.93 -5.68 1.37
C SER A 324 -17.18 -6.84 2.33
N ILE A 325 -17.71 -6.57 3.53
CA ILE A 325 -18.13 -7.60 4.49
C ILE A 325 -19.62 -7.46 4.75
N PHE A 326 -20.42 -8.23 4.02
CA PHE A 326 -21.89 -8.23 4.09
C PHE A 326 -22.43 -8.27 5.54
N ASN A 327 -21.84 -9.12 6.39
CA ASN A 327 -22.26 -9.24 7.78
C ASN A 327 -21.90 -8.02 8.65
N MET A 328 -20.88 -7.24 8.29
CA MET A 328 -20.45 -6.09 9.09
C MET A 328 -21.38 -4.89 8.88
N LYS A 329 -21.77 -4.60 7.63
CA LYS A 329 -22.71 -3.52 7.32
C LYS A 329 -24.05 -3.71 8.04
N THR A 330 -24.62 -4.90 7.98
CA THR A 330 -25.90 -5.21 8.66
C THR A 330 -25.79 -5.05 10.18
N LYS A 331 -24.68 -5.50 10.79
CA LYS A 331 -24.43 -5.31 12.22
C LYS A 331 -24.35 -3.84 12.61
N LEU A 332 -23.67 -3.02 11.80
CA LEU A 332 -23.54 -1.59 12.04
C LEU A 332 -24.88 -0.87 11.93
N LEU A 333 -25.66 -1.16 10.88
CA LEU A 333 -27.00 -0.57 10.69
C LEU A 333 -27.95 -0.95 11.82
N ALA A 334 -27.94 -2.20 12.27
CA ALA A 334 -28.78 -2.64 13.39
C ALA A 334 -28.37 -2.02 14.74
N ARG A 335 -27.06 -1.91 15.02
CA ARG A 335 -26.57 -1.35 16.30
C ARG A 335 -26.84 0.15 16.41
N TYR A 336 -26.74 0.89 15.31
CA TYR A 336 -26.83 2.36 15.29
C TYR A 336 -28.09 2.88 14.58
N GLU A 337 -29.17 2.10 14.54
CA GLU A 337 -30.42 2.44 13.84
C GLU A 337 -31.00 3.79 14.27
N LYS A 338 -30.99 4.08 15.59
CA LYS A 338 -31.47 5.35 16.16
C LYS A 338 -30.58 6.56 15.81
N LEU A 339 -29.41 6.32 15.22
CA LEU A 339 -28.41 7.32 14.85
C LEU A 339 -28.13 7.30 13.33
N ASN A 340 -29.08 6.82 12.53
CA ASN A 340 -28.96 6.77 11.06
C ASN A 340 -28.64 8.12 10.41
N HIS A 341 -29.07 9.24 10.99
CA HIS A 341 -28.77 10.59 10.53
C HIS A 341 -27.30 11.00 10.73
N ALA A 342 -26.59 10.33 11.65
CA ALA A 342 -25.19 10.59 11.98
C ALA A 342 -24.23 9.66 11.23
N PHE A 343 -24.64 8.43 10.89
CA PHE A 343 -23.77 7.45 10.22
C PHE A 343 -24.12 7.28 8.74
N ASN A 344 -23.20 7.69 7.86
CA ASN A 344 -23.33 7.50 6.42
C ASN A 344 -22.47 6.32 5.97
N PHE A 345 -23.07 5.37 5.26
CA PHE A 345 -22.40 4.19 4.72
C PHE A 345 -22.44 4.22 3.20
N SER A 346 -21.29 4.22 2.56
CA SER A 346 -21.20 4.14 1.10
C SER A 346 -20.39 2.93 0.63
N THR A 347 -20.60 2.57 -0.62
CA THR A 347 -19.80 1.56 -1.33
C THR A 347 -18.41 2.10 -1.65
N ARG A 348 -17.57 1.26 -2.24
CA ARG A 348 -16.29 1.73 -2.79
C ARG A 348 -16.53 2.78 -3.88
N ILE A 349 -15.78 3.88 -3.81
CA ILE A 349 -15.79 4.99 -4.78
C ILE A 349 -14.41 5.19 -5.41
N SER A 350 -14.30 6.08 -6.40
CA SER A 350 -13.03 6.40 -7.04
C SER A 350 -12.09 7.20 -6.11
N LYS A 351 -10.79 7.19 -6.43
CA LYS A 351 -9.77 7.93 -5.66
C LYS A 351 -9.99 9.45 -5.73
N SER A 352 -10.46 9.97 -6.85
CA SER A 352 -10.77 11.40 -7.03
C SER A 352 -11.95 11.84 -6.19
N GLU A 353 -13.02 11.04 -6.13
CA GLU A 353 -14.17 11.33 -5.25
C GLU A 353 -13.75 11.27 -3.77
N LEU A 354 -12.86 10.34 -3.44
CA LEU A 354 -12.38 10.17 -2.08
C LEU A 354 -11.59 11.38 -1.57
N GLU A 355 -10.79 12.02 -2.43
CA GLU A 355 -10.08 13.27 -2.09
C GLU A 355 -11.06 14.39 -1.73
N ILE A 356 -12.18 14.52 -2.44
CA ILE A 356 -13.23 15.50 -2.12
C ILE A 356 -13.84 15.22 -0.73
N ILE A 357 -14.09 13.95 -0.41
CA ILE A 357 -14.60 13.56 0.91
C ILE A 357 -13.55 13.88 2.00
N TYR A 358 -12.27 13.59 1.76
CA TYR A 358 -11.22 13.95 2.71
C TYR A 358 -11.21 15.46 2.98
N GLN A 359 -11.21 16.27 1.94
CA GLN A 359 -11.18 17.73 2.06
C GLN A 359 -12.44 18.35 2.68
N SER A 360 -13.56 17.60 2.73
CA SER A 360 -14.77 18.01 3.45
C SER A 360 -14.86 17.45 4.88
N SER A 361 -13.90 16.63 5.31
CA SER A 361 -13.85 16.04 6.65
C SER A 361 -13.05 16.91 7.61
N ASP A 362 -13.44 16.88 8.88
CA ASP A 362 -12.66 17.43 9.98
C ASP A 362 -11.58 16.45 10.42
N LEU A 363 -11.93 15.17 10.55
CA LEU A 363 -11.02 14.11 10.99
C LEU A 363 -11.03 12.92 10.04
N LEU A 364 -9.85 12.37 9.75
CA LEU A 364 -9.70 11.11 9.04
C LEU A 364 -9.40 9.99 10.02
N TRP A 365 -10.38 9.10 10.19
CA TRP A 365 -10.30 8.01 11.16
C TRP A 365 -9.44 6.85 10.64
N LEU A 366 -8.42 6.54 11.43
CA LEU A 366 -7.58 5.36 11.34
C LEU A 366 -7.77 4.49 12.59
N THR A 367 -7.71 3.18 12.45
CA THR A 367 -7.87 2.24 13.56
C THR A 367 -6.88 1.11 13.45
N SER A 368 -6.38 0.66 14.61
CA SER A 368 -5.40 -0.41 14.69
C SER A 368 -5.94 -1.78 14.31
N PHE A 369 -5.02 -2.68 14.00
CA PHE A 369 -5.31 -4.07 13.72
C PHE A 369 -4.85 -4.93 14.89
N THR A 370 -5.75 -5.75 15.41
CA THR A 370 -5.41 -6.70 16.48
C THR A 370 -4.35 -7.68 16.02
N ASN A 371 -3.28 -7.79 16.82
CA ASN A 371 -2.16 -8.72 16.63
C ASN A 371 -1.37 -8.57 15.31
N ILE A 372 -1.27 -7.38 14.72
CA ILE A 372 -0.44 -7.17 13.51
C ILE A 372 0.53 -6.01 13.71
N PRO A 373 1.65 -6.23 14.43
CA PRO A 373 2.66 -5.19 14.62
C PRO A 373 3.35 -4.84 13.30
N GLY A 374 3.85 -3.60 13.22
CA GLY A 374 4.61 -3.12 12.08
C GLY A 374 3.81 -2.83 10.82
N TRP A 375 2.48 -2.88 10.86
CA TRP A 375 1.67 -2.64 9.66
C TRP A 375 1.44 -1.14 9.42
N TYR A 376 2.00 -0.63 8.32
CA TYR A 376 1.65 0.67 7.74
C TYR A 376 0.55 0.50 6.69
N PRO A 377 -0.74 0.72 7.01
CA PRO A 377 -1.80 0.65 6.02
C PRO A 377 -1.66 1.81 5.02
N VAL A 378 -1.97 1.58 3.74
CA VAL A 378 -1.79 2.61 2.69
C VAL A 378 -2.57 3.89 2.98
N LYS A 379 -3.78 3.77 3.57
CA LYS A 379 -4.59 4.91 3.99
C LYS A 379 -3.90 5.85 4.99
N LEU A 380 -2.92 5.37 5.76
CA LEU A 380 -2.12 6.23 6.64
C LEU A 380 -1.37 7.30 5.82
N PHE A 381 -0.75 6.87 4.71
CA PHE A 381 -0.02 7.77 3.82
C PHE A 381 -0.97 8.67 3.03
N ASP A 382 -2.09 8.11 2.55
CA ASP A 382 -3.12 8.90 1.86
C ASP A 382 -3.64 10.02 2.76
N TYR A 383 -4.09 9.69 3.98
CA TYR A 383 -4.59 10.67 4.93
C TYR A 383 -3.55 11.73 5.30
N ALA A 384 -2.31 11.34 5.57
CA ALA A 384 -1.24 12.26 5.91
C ALA A 384 -0.97 13.28 4.78
N SER A 385 -1.16 12.88 3.53
CA SER A 385 -1.00 13.75 2.37
C SER A 385 -2.17 14.73 2.15
N THR A 386 -3.28 14.57 2.87
CA THR A 386 -4.43 15.47 2.72
C THR A 386 -4.28 16.79 3.47
N GLY A 387 -3.46 16.81 4.53
CA GLY A 387 -3.42 17.89 5.52
C GLY A 387 -4.57 17.85 6.55
N VAL A 388 -5.50 16.90 6.42
CA VAL A 388 -6.60 16.67 7.36
C VAL A 388 -6.13 15.81 8.53
N PRO A 389 -6.38 16.23 9.79
CA PRO A 389 -5.87 15.51 10.95
C PRO A 389 -6.36 14.07 11.04
N ILE A 390 -5.40 13.18 11.26
CA ILE A 390 -5.66 11.75 11.44
C ILE A 390 -6.12 11.53 12.89
N LEU A 391 -7.26 10.88 13.06
CA LEU A 391 -7.68 10.34 14.35
C LEU A 391 -7.34 8.86 14.40
N LEU A 392 -6.32 8.47 15.16
CA LEU A 392 -5.98 7.07 15.39
C LEU A 392 -6.65 6.56 16.67
N PHE A 393 -7.69 5.73 16.52
CA PHE A 393 -8.37 5.09 17.65
C PHE A 393 -9.02 3.73 17.31
N PRO A 394 -8.85 2.71 18.17
CA PRO A 394 -7.79 2.62 19.17
C PRO A 394 -6.41 2.65 18.51
N THR A 395 -5.42 3.20 19.22
CA THR A 395 -4.01 3.16 18.81
C THR A 395 -3.48 1.73 18.69
N ASP A 396 -2.46 1.55 17.85
CA ASP A 396 -1.69 0.31 17.75
C ASP A 396 -0.53 0.24 18.77
N ASN A 397 -0.26 1.34 19.50
CA ASN A 397 0.93 1.51 20.34
C ASN A 397 2.22 1.16 19.57
N GLY A 398 2.24 1.45 18.27
CA GLY A 398 3.28 1.00 17.37
C GLY A 398 3.48 1.97 16.22
N VAL A 399 3.69 1.41 15.03
CA VAL A 399 4.14 2.16 13.86
C VAL A 399 3.19 3.27 13.40
N MET A 400 1.87 3.12 13.57
CA MET A 400 0.90 4.16 13.20
C MET A 400 0.94 5.30 14.21
N GLN A 401 1.00 5.01 15.51
CA GLN A 401 1.17 6.03 16.53
C GLN A 401 2.50 6.78 16.37
N GLU A 402 3.61 6.06 16.15
CA GLU A 402 4.93 6.66 15.96
C GLU A 402 4.93 7.59 14.74
N PHE A 403 4.36 7.13 13.62
CA PHE A 403 4.21 7.93 12.40
C PHE A 403 3.46 9.24 12.69
N ILE A 404 2.27 9.15 13.30
CA ILE A 404 1.42 10.32 13.58
C ILE A 404 2.13 11.28 14.51
N SER A 405 2.80 10.78 15.55
CA SER A 405 3.53 11.61 16.52
C SER A 405 4.72 12.32 15.89
N ARG A 406 5.53 11.63 15.07
CA ARG A 406 6.75 12.21 14.46
C ARG A 406 6.41 13.23 13.39
N THR A 407 5.43 12.91 12.56
CA THR A 407 4.96 13.78 11.46
C THR A 407 4.01 14.88 11.94
N ARG A 408 3.48 14.77 13.15
CA ARG A 408 2.47 15.68 13.72
C ARG A 408 1.24 15.83 12.81
N THR A 409 0.83 14.73 12.17
CA THR A 409 -0.30 14.69 11.22
C THR A 409 -1.64 14.39 11.86
N GLY A 410 -1.73 14.29 13.18
CA GLY A 410 -2.97 13.95 13.86
C GLY A 410 -2.81 13.61 15.34
N PHE A 411 -3.79 12.88 15.87
CA PHE A 411 -3.95 12.56 17.29
C PHE A 411 -4.23 11.07 17.47
N SER A 412 -3.65 10.46 18.50
CA SER A 412 -3.80 9.04 18.82
C SER A 412 -4.31 8.84 20.23
N PHE A 413 -5.26 7.93 20.41
CA PHE A 413 -5.84 7.63 21.72
C PHE A 413 -5.90 6.11 21.95
N SER A 414 -5.71 5.70 23.20
CA SER A 414 -5.95 4.32 23.68
C SER A 414 -7.20 4.22 24.56
N ASP A 415 -7.62 5.35 25.14
CA ASP A 415 -8.67 5.45 26.15
C ASP A 415 -9.87 6.23 25.60
N SER A 416 -11.07 5.66 25.77
CA SER A 416 -12.32 6.22 25.25
C SER A 416 -12.72 7.52 25.95
N GLU A 417 -12.50 7.64 27.26
CA GLU A 417 -12.84 8.85 28.02
C GLU A 417 -11.94 10.02 27.64
N LYS A 418 -10.63 9.77 27.47
CA LYS A 418 -9.69 10.77 26.97
C LYS A 418 -10.07 11.24 25.57
N LEU A 419 -10.45 10.32 24.69
CA LEU A 419 -10.94 10.64 23.36
C LEU A 419 -12.21 11.52 23.42
N LYS A 420 -13.22 11.10 24.18
CA LYS A 420 -14.49 11.84 24.33
C LYS A 420 -14.26 13.25 24.86
N LYS A 421 -13.43 13.40 25.90
CA LYS A 421 -13.05 14.70 26.46
C LYS A 421 -12.37 15.58 25.42
N TRP A 422 -11.48 15.01 24.61
CA TRP A 422 -10.81 15.74 23.53
C TRP A 422 -11.78 16.16 22.42
N ILE A 423 -12.66 15.27 21.96
CA ILE A 423 -13.70 15.58 20.96
C ILE A 423 -14.64 16.68 21.48
N LYS A 424 -15.05 16.61 22.75
CA LYS A 424 -15.87 17.64 23.39
C LYS A 424 -15.15 18.99 23.41
N ASN A 425 -13.86 19.00 23.74
CA ASN A 425 -13.08 20.24 23.75
C ASN A 425 -13.00 20.90 22.37
N ILE A 426 -12.67 20.15 21.31
CA ILE A 426 -12.59 20.72 19.95
C ILE A 426 -13.95 21.22 19.46
N TYR A 427 -15.04 20.57 19.87
CA TYR A 427 -16.40 20.95 19.45
C TYR A 427 -16.91 22.19 20.21
N CYS A 428 -16.66 22.29 21.52
CA CYS A 428 -17.11 23.39 22.36
C CYS A 428 -16.21 24.63 22.27
N ASN A 429 -14.91 24.45 22.08
CA ASN A 429 -13.92 25.51 22.03
C ASN A 429 -13.27 25.52 20.63
N PRO A 430 -13.93 26.08 19.60
CA PRO A 430 -13.43 26.08 18.22
C PRO A 430 -12.24 27.03 17.99
N GLN A 431 -11.45 27.34 19.03
CA GLN A 431 -10.14 27.97 18.84
C GLN A 431 -9.36 27.05 17.90
N SER A 432 -9.17 27.56 16.69
CA SER A 432 -8.66 26.84 15.52
C SER A 432 -7.49 25.94 15.89
N THR A 433 -7.68 24.63 15.98
CA THR A 433 -6.52 23.74 16.02
C THR A 433 -6.09 23.55 14.57
N ILE A 434 -4.96 24.15 14.22
CA ILE A 434 -4.25 23.92 12.96
C ILE A 434 -3.06 23.03 13.31
N LEU A 435 -2.85 21.95 12.55
CA LEU A 435 -1.68 21.11 12.78
C LEU A 435 -0.40 21.86 12.44
N ASP A 436 0.57 21.76 13.33
CA ASP A 436 1.97 22.07 13.04
C ASP A 436 2.64 20.82 12.45
N ILE A 437 2.38 20.55 11.16
CA ILE A 437 2.92 19.38 10.47
C ILE A 437 4.44 19.46 10.42
N ASN A 438 5.10 18.38 10.81
CA ASN A 438 6.55 18.24 10.66
C ASN A 438 6.89 17.74 9.25
N TYR A 439 7.07 18.68 8.32
CA TYR A 439 7.35 18.38 6.91
C TYR A 439 8.66 17.63 6.68
N ASP A 440 9.68 17.84 7.52
CA ASP A 440 10.96 17.12 7.41
C ASP A 440 10.78 15.62 7.71
N GLU A 441 9.97 15.28 8.71
CA GLU A 441 9.62 13.89 8.99
C GLU A 441 8.65 13.33 7.95
N LEU A 442 7.64 14.10 7.53
CA LEU A 442 6.65 13.67 6.56
C LEU A 442 7.28 13.39 5.18
N GLY A 443 8.25 14.20 4.76
CA GLY A 443 9.01 14.05 3.51
C GLY A 443 9.76 12.72 3.36
N LYS A 444 10.13 12.09 4.48
CA LYS A 444 10.75 10.75 4.49
C LYS A 444 9.79 9.67 3.95
N PHE A 445 8.49 9.92 4.02
CA PHE A 445 7.43 9.03 3.54
C PHE A 445 6.89 9.41 2.16
N GLN A 446 7.46 10.42 1.48
CA GLN A 446 7.21 10.59 0.06
C GLN A 446 7.75 9.38 -0.71
N ARG A 447 6.96 8.91 -1.67
CA ARG A 447 7.29 7.70 -2.43
C ARG A 447 8.59 7.87 -3.23
N ILE A 448 8.84 9.07 -3.74
CA ILE A 448 10.08 9.42 -4.44
C ILE A 448 11.33 9.18 -3.58
N THR A 449 11.27 9.45 -2.27
CA THR A 449 12.35 9.21 -1.29
C THR A 449 12.65 7.71 -1.16
N SER A 450 11.59 6.89 -1.07
CA SER A 450 11.73 5.42 -1.04
C SER A 450 12.29 4.86 -2.35
N ILE A 451 11.90 5.44 -3.49
CA ILE A 451 12.40 5.05 -4.82
C ILE A 451 13.86 5.46 -5.01
N GLU A 452 14.27 6.64 -4.54
CA GLU A 452 15.69 7.03 -4.58
C GLU A 452 16.54 6.04 -3.76
N LYS A 453 16.07 5.66 -2.56
CA LYS A 453 16.74 4.64 -1.73
C LYS A 453 16.85 3.29 -2.44
N LEU A 454 15.78 2.86 -3.12
CA LEU A 454 15.79 1.64 -3.92
C LEU A 454 16.77 1.75 -5.09
N ALA A 455 16.76 2.86 -5.82
CA ALA A 455 17.64 3.07 -6.96
C ALA A 455 19.12 3.11 -6.56
N LYS A 456 19.45 3.84 -5.48
CA LYS A 456 20.80 3.85 -4.88
C LYS A 456 21.28 2.46 -4.53
N PHE A 457 20.39 1.58 -4.03
CA PHE A 457 20.73 0.19 -3.75
C PHE A 457 20.95 -0.62 -5.04
N LEU A 458 20.04 -0.52 -6.00
CA LEU A 458 20.09 -1.28 -7.25
C LEU A 458 21.23 -0.85 -8.18
N ASN A 459 21.70 0.39 -8.10
CA ASN A 459 22.83 0.88 -8.90
C ASN A 459 24.19 0.40 -8.40
N ARG A 460 24.33 -0.04 -7.14
CA ARG A 460 25.60 -0.57 -6.61
C ARG A 460 26.12 -1.71 -7.51
N GLU A 461 27.41 -1.68 -7.81
CA GLU A 461 28.08 -2.80 -8.45
C GLU A 461 28.14 -3.97 -7.46
N SER A 462 28.05 -5.18 -8.02
CA SER A 462 27.87 -6.45 -7.30
C SER A 462 29.12 -6.89 -6.57
#